data_AF-A0A953GAM5-F1
#
_entry.id   AF-A0A953GAM5-F1
#
_cell.length_a   1.000
_cell.length_b   1.000
_cell.length_c   1.000
_cell.angle_alpha   90.00
_cell.angle_beta   90.00
_cell.angle_gamma   90.00
#
_symmetry.space_group_name_H-M   'P 1'
#
loop_
_entity.id
_entity.type
_entity.pdbx_description
1 polymer ?
#
loop_
_entity_poly.entity_id
_entity_poly.type
_entity_poly.pdbx_seq_one_letter_code
_entity_poly.pdbx_strand_id
1 'polypeptide(L)'
;MKYLYLTAFMIVALMNTSQAQYIGATVFANAGGFGKSGGYNLDFTFGEIVSELLVNGDINLQQGFQQYKLQHVGVYTNSPELQGVNLYPNPASTQLTLDNQTGETIQVKVLGIDGKVNDQLQYTNGTHSLDISSWIAGTYIMQLVKNSEVKTYKIEKY
;
A
#
# COMPACT_ATOMS: atom_id res chain seq x y z
N MET A 1 -50.68 -12.17 -17.43
CA MET A 1 -50.84 -12.66 -16.04
C MET A 1 -49.96 -13.87 -15.71
N LYS A 2 -49.95 -14.96 -16.48
CA LYS A 2 -49.16 -16.19 -16.20
C LYS A 2 -47.65 -15.95 -15.98
N TYR A 3 -47.01 -15.11 -16.79
CA TYR A 3 -45.58 -14.83 -16.67
C TYR A 3 -45.20 -13.94 -15.47
N LEU A 4 -46.15 -13.17 -14.94
CA LEU A 4 -45.93 -12.27 -13.80
C LEU A 4 -45.71 -13.06 -12.50
N TYR A 5 -46.48 -14.13 -12.29
CA TYR A 5 -46.32 -15.00 -11.13
C TYR A 5 -45.02 -15.79 -11.17
N LEU A 6 -44.57 -16.18 -12.37
CA LEU A 6 -43.30 -16.87 -12.57
C LEU A 6 -42.11 -15.94 -12.25
N THR A 7 -42.16 -14.69 -12.72
CA THR A 7 -41.12 -13.70 -12.40
C THR A 7 -41.10 -13.36 -10.91
N ALA A 8 -42.26 -13.25 -10.25
CA ALA A 8 -42.33 -12.99 -8.82
C ALA A 8 -41.77 -14.16 -7.98
N PHE A 9 -42.06 -15.40 -8.37
CA PHE A 9 -41.52 -16.59 -7.71
C PHE A 9 -39.99 -16.68 -7.85
N MET A 10 -39.45 -16.35 -9.02
CA MET A 10 -38.01 -16.37 -9.27
C MET A 10 -37.27 -15.31 -8.44
N ILE A 11 -37.86 -14.13 -8.24
CA ILE A 11 -37.30 -13.07 -7.37
C ILE A 11 -37.26 -13.52 -5.91
N VAL A 12 -38.33 -14.14 -5.41
CA VAL A 12 -38.39 -14.62 -4.01
C VAL A 12 -37.39 -15.76 -3.78
N ALA A 13 -37.17 -16.64 -4.76
CA ALA A 13 -36.16 -17.69 -4.66
C ALA A 13 -34.72 -17.13 -4.61
N LEU A 14 -34.44 -16.06 -5.35
CA LEU A 14 -33.11 -15.42 -5.36
C LEU A 14 -32.79 -14.68 -4.06
N MET A 15 -33.79 -14.12 -3.38
CA MET A 15 -33.63 -13.40 -2.10
C MET A 15 -33.18 -14.28 -0.93
N ASN A 16 -33.34 -15.60 -1.01
CA ASN A 16 -32.99 -16.53 0.07
C ASN A 16 -31.57 -17.11 -0.03
N THR A 17 -30.78 -16.73 -1.05
CA THR A 17 -29.44 -17.28 -1.31
C THR A 17 -28.28 -16.36 -0.97
N SER A 18 -28.55 -15.16 -0.43
CA SER A 18 -27.52 -14.23 0.02
C SER A 18 -26.94 -14.63 1.38
N GLN A 19 -26.11 -15.67 1.39
CA GLN A 19 -25.20 -15.91 2.51
C GLN A 19 -24.10 -14.84 2.45
N ALA A 20 -24.15 -13.86 3.36
CA ALA A 20 -23.04 -12.94 3.56
C ALA A 20 -21.88 -13.74 4.20
N GLN A 21 -20.88 -14.10 3.38
CA GLN A 21 -19.68 -14.73 3.90
C GLN A 21 -18.84 -13.70 4.67
N TYR A 22 -18.68 -13.91 5.98
CA TYR A 22 -17.73 -13.15 6.79
C TYR A 22 -16.38 -13.86 6.73
N ILE A 23 -15.46 -13.33 5.91
CA ILE A 23 -14.08 -13.82 5.85
C ILE A 23 -13.28 -13.06 6.91
N GLY A 24 -13.38 -13.52 8.15
CA GLY A 24 -12.54 -13.07 9.25
C GLY A 24 -11.44 -14.09 9.56
N ALA A 25 -10.31 -13.63 10.08
CA ALA A 25 -9.28 -14.53 10.58
C ALA A 25 -9.82 -15.32 11.78
N THR A 26 -9.54 -16.63 11.84
CA THR A 26 -9.84 -17.51 12.96
C THR A 26 -8.58 -18.29 13.32
N VAL A 27 -8.43 -18.68 14.60
CA VAL A 27 -7.28 -19.45 15.09
C VAL A 27 -7.73 -20.61 15.95
N PHE A 28 -7.07 -21.75 15.79
CA PHE A 28 -7.11 -22.87 16.71
C PHE A 28 -5.87 -22.81 17.60
N ALA A 29 -6.08 -22.44 18.86
CA ALA A 29 -5.03 -22.24 19.84
C ALA A 29 -5.45 -22.81 21.20
N ASN A 30 -4.47 -23.14 22.05
CA ASN A 30 -4.73 -23.67 23.40
C ASN A 30 -5.21 -22.57 24.35
N ALA A 31 -4.75 -21.33 24.16
CA ALA A 31 -5.19 -20.17 24.92
C ALA A 31 -5.08 -18.88 24.09
N GLY A 32 -5.88 -17.88 24.42
CA GLY A 32 -5.81 -16.55 23.81
C GLY A 32 -6.69 -15.56 24.56
N GLY A 33 -6.45 -14.26 24.35
CA GLY A 33 -7.20 -13.21 25.03
C GLY A 33 -6.76 -11.81 24.65
N PHE A 34 -7.51 -10.83 25.16
CA PHE A 34 -7.20 -9.41 25.04
C PHE A 34 -7.15 -8.77 26.44
N GLY A 35 -6.24 -7.81 26.63
CA GLY A 35 -6.09 -7.05 27.87
C GLY A 35 -5.92 -5.57 27.55
N LYS A 36 -6.60 -4.70 28.30
CA LYS A 36 -6.47 -3.25 28.17
C LYS A 36 -6.06 -2.64 29.51
N SER A 37 -4.99 -1.86 29.53
CA SER A 37 -4.57 -1.13 30.72
C SER A 37 -3.84 0.15 30.33
N GLY A 38 -4.26 1.29 30.88
CA GLY A 38 -3.55 2.58 30.74
C GLY A 38 -3.33 3.04 29.29
N GLY A 39 -4.26 2.73 28.37
CA GLY A 39 -4.12 3.06 26.94
C GLY A 39 -3.34 2.05 26.10
N TYR A 40 -2.73 1.04 26.74
CA TYR A 40 -2.12 -0.09 26.06
C TYR A 40 -3.14 -1.20 25.84
N ASN A 41 -3.16 -1.74 24.62
CA ASN A 41 -3.91 -2.93 24.27
C ASN A 41 -2.90 -4.07 24.04
N LEU A 42 -3.14 -5.22 24.65
CA LEU A 42 -2.35 -6.42 24.47
C LEU A 42 -3.28 -7.55 24.04
N ASP A 43 -3.02 -8.09 22.86
CA ASP A 43 -3.70 -9.24 22.31
C ASP A 43 -2.69 -10.40 22.24
N PHE A 44 -3.08 -11.58 22.72
CA PHE A 44 -2.19 -12.73 22.75
C PHE A 44 -2.90 -14.01 22.32
N THR A 45 -2.13 -14.95 21.78
CA THR A 45 -2.59 -16.27 21.39
C THR A 45 -1.44 -17.25 21.59
N PHE A 46 -1.68 -18.36 22.28
CA PHE A 46 -0.70 -19.38 22.65
C PHE A 46 -1.05 -20.74 22.03
N GLY A 47 -0.04 -21.39 21.46
CA GLY A 47 -0.22 -22.71 20.87
C GLY A 47 -0.92 -22.68 19.51
N GLU A 48 -0.76 -21.59 18.76
CA GLU A 48 -1.06 -21.59 17.33
C GLU A 48 -0.11 -22.56 16.62
N ILE A 49 -0.67 -23.59 15.97
CA ILE A 49 0.11 -24.70 15.41
C ILE A 49 0.67 -24.37 14.04
N VAL A 50 0.03 -23.44 13.30
CA VAL A 50 0.42 -23.07 11.93
C VAL A 50 0.34 -21.56 11.77
N SER A 51 1.50 -20.92 11.58
CA SER A 51 1.62 -19.57 11.07
C SER A 51 2.64 -19.60 9.93
N GLU A 52 2.12 -19.66 8.70
CA GLU A 52 2.95 -19.77 7.50
C GLU A 52 2.50 -18.72 6.47
N LEU A 53 3.47 -18.14 5.79
CA LEU A 53 3.24 -17.31 4.60
C LEU A 53 3.41 -18.22 3.37
N LEU A 54 2.32 -18.46 2.66
CA LEU A 54 2.35 -19.14 1.37
C LEU A 54 2.40 -18.09 0.26
N VAL A 55 3.44 -18.17 -0.56
CA VAL A 55 3.66 -17.28 -1.71
C VAL A 55 3.43 -18.07 -2.99
N ASN A 56 2.50 -17.62 -3.83
CA ASN A 56 2.32 -18.15 -5.18
C ASN A 56 2.13 -17.00 -6.18
N GLY A 57 3.22 -16.60 -6.84
CA GLY A 57 3.24 -15.41 -7.70
C GLY A 57 2.98 -14.13 -6.89
N ASP A 58 2.03 -13.31 -7.33
CA ASP A 58 1.61 -12.08 -6.65
C ASP A 58 0.64 -12.32 -5.48
N ILE A 59 0.22 -13.57 -5.25
CA ILE A 59 -0.72 -13.93 -4.19
C ILE A 59 0.06 -14.33 -2.94
N ASN A 60 -0.09 -13.51 -1.90
CA ASN A 60 0.44 -13.77 -0.57
C ASN A 60 -0.70 -14.19 0.36
N LEU A 61 -0.68 -15.43 0.83
CA LEU A 61 -1.63 -15.98 1.80
C LEU A 61 -0.91 -16.13 3.14
N GLN A 62 -1.25 -15.28 4.10
CA GLN A 62 -0.76 -15.40 5.47
C GLN A 62 -1.75 -16.23 6.29
N GLN A 63 -1.25 -17.24 6.98
CA GLN A 63 -2.01 -18.02 7.96
C GLN A 63 -1.74 -17.51 9.38
N GLY A 64 -2.78 -17.52 10.20
CA GLY A 64 -2.73 -17.18 11.62
C GLY A 64 -3.54 -15.93 11.98
N PHE A 65 -3.84 -15.74 13.27
CA PHE A 65 -4.75 -14.68 13.73
C PHE A 65 -4.02 -13.38 14.11
N GLN A 66 -2.86 -13.50 14.78
CA GLN A 66 -2.03 -12.36 15.15
C GLN A 66 -1.05 -12.03 14.00
N GLN A 67 -1.58 -11.52 12.90
CA GLN A 67 -0.76 -11.11 11.75
C GLN A 67 -0.33 -9.65 11.90
N TYR A 68 0.98 -9.41 11.90
CA TYR A 68 1.49 -8.05 11.79
C TYR A 68 1.31 -7.58 10.34
N LYS A 69 0.31 -6.72 10.10
CA LYS A 69 0.22 -5.99 8.85
C LYS A 69 1.34 -4.96 8.85
N LEU A 70 2.41 -5.22 8.10
CA LEU A 70 3.44 -4.22 7.80
C LEU A 70 2.75 -3.02 7.17
N GLN A 71 2.41 -2.02 7.98
CA GLN A 71 2.13 -0.70 7.43
C GLN A 71 3.45 -0.20 6.86
N HIS A 72 3.43 0.22 5.60
CA HIS A 72 4.57 0.85 4.98
C HIS A 72 4.94 2.05 5.86
N VAL A 73 6.06 1.96 6.59
CA VAL A 73 6.55 3.06 7.40
C VAL A 73 7.17 4.05 6.40
N GLY A 74 6.32 4.89 5.83
CA GLY A 74 6.78 6.20 5.38
C GLY A 74 7.36 6.91 6.61
N VAL A 75 8.53 7.53 6.47
CA VAL A 75 9.08 8.36 7.53
C VAL A 75 8.08 9.49 7.76
N TYR A 76 7.28 9.42 8.83
CA TYR A 76 6.45 10.52 9.29
C TYR A 76 7.37 11.61 9.83
N THR A 77 7.82 12.49 8.95
CA THR A 77 8.36 13.78 9.39
C THR A 77 7.15 14.66 9.71
N ASN A 78 7.16 15.36 10.85
CA ASN A 78 6.16 16.40 11.21
C ASN A 78 6.20 17.63 10.27
N SER A 79 6.69 17.46 9.04
CA SER A 79 6.73 18.48 8.01
C SER A 79 5.41 18.43 7.26
N PRO A 80 4.87 19.58 6.81
CA PRO A 80 3.69 19.58 5.96
C PRO A 80 3.95 18.68 4.72
N GLU A 81 3.13 17.64 4.57
CA GLU A 81 3.27 16.70 3.45
C GLU A 81 2.84 17.40 2.16
N LEU A 82 3.72 17.39 1.17
CA LEU A 82 3.44 17.90 -0.17
C LEU A 82 2.29 17.11 -0.82
N GLN A 83 1.11 17.71 -0.92
CA GLN A 83 -0.04 17.09 -1.60
C GLN A 83 -0.06 17.39 -3.10
N GLY A 84 -0.83 16.60 -3.87
CA GLY A 84 -0.95 16.81 -5.32
C GLY A 84 0.25 16.36 -6.14
N VAL A 85 1.14 15.53 -5.59
CA VAL A 85 2.19 14.86 -6.37
C VAL A 85 1.99 13.37 -6.32
N ASN A 86 2.05 12.73 -7.49
CA ASN A 86 1.99 11.29 -7.67
C ASN A 86 3.21 10.78 -8.44
N LEU A 87 3.64 9.57 -8.13
CA LEU A 87 4.81 8.93 -8.73
C LEU A 87 4.47 7.51 -9.16
N TYR A 88 4.62 7.20 -10.44
CA TYR A 88 4.28 5.89 -11.00
C TYR A 88 5.02 5.61 -12.31
N PRO A 89 5.17 4.34 -12.73
CA PRO A 89 4.94 3.17 -11.90
C PRO A 89 6.01 3.07 -10.80
N ASN A 90 5.67 2.37 -9.73
CA ASN A 90 6.63 1.95 -8.72
C ASN A 90 6.18 0.56 -8.23
N PRO A 91 6.92 -0.52 -8.50
CA PRO A 91 8.26 -0.59 -9.11
C PRO A 91 8.37 -0.12 -10.59
N ALA A 92 9.55 0.28 -11.06
CA ALA A 92 9.79 0.79 -12.43
C ALA A 92 11.04 0.17 -13.11
N SER A 93 11.01 0.05 -14.45
CA SER A 93 12.12 -0.54 -15.25
C SER A 93 12.95 0.51 -15.98
N THR A 94 12.33 1.33 -16.82
CA THR A 94 13.05 2.26 -17.74
C THR A 94 12.61 3.70 -17.57
N GLN A 95 11.38 3.91 -17.14
CA GLN A 95 10.76 5.22 -17.11
C GLN A 95 9.92 5.37 -15.86
N LEU A 96 9.95 6.57 -15.31
CA LEU A 96 9.18 6.94 -14.14
C LEU A 96 8.46 8.26 -14.44
N THR A 97 7.18 8.29 -14.13
CA THR A 97 6.31 9.42 -14.34
C THR A 97 6.04 10.11 -13.02
N LEU A 98 6.32 11.41 -13.00
CA LEU A 98 5.99 12.31 -11.91
C LEU A 98 4.85 13.20 -12.38
N ASP A 99 3.70 13.09 -11.72
CA ASP A 99 2.56 13.97 -11.96
C ASP A 99 2.53 15.04 -10.86
N ASN A 100 2.85 16.28 -11.23
CA ASN A 100 2.86 17.43 -10.33
C ASN A 100 1.59 18.27 -10.54
N GLN A 101 0.67 18.19 -9.61
CA GLN A 101 -0.58 18.98 -9.58
C GLN A 101 -0.56 20.04 -8.45
N THR A 102 0.64 20.43 -7.98
CA THR A 102 0.78 21.41 -6.90
C THR A 102 0.53 22.86 -7.35
N GLY A 103 0.47 23.11 -8.67
CA GLY A 103 0.39 24.46 -9.23
C GLY A 103 1.73 25.20 -9.28
N GLU A 104 2.79 24.64 -8.70
CA GLU A 104 4.11 25.26 -8.58
C GLU A 104 5.24 24.34 -9.07
N THR A 105 6.45 24.89 -9.16
CA THR A 105 7.66 24.13 -9.47
C THR A 105 8.17 23.44 -8.21
N ILE A 106 8.43 22.13 -8.31
CA ILE A 106 9.00 21.33 -7.23
C ILE A 106 10.45 20.95 -7.55
N GLN A 107 11.30 20.94 -6.53
CA GLN A 107 12.67 20.42 -6.65
C GLN A 107 12.66 18.93 -6.37
N VAL A 108 13.28 18.15 -7.26
CA VAL A 108 13.37 16.70 -7.16
C VAL A 108 14.81 16.30 -6.99
N LYS A 109 15.10 15.49 -5.98
CA LYS A 109 16.42 14.93 -5.71
C LYS A 109 16.29 13.42 -5.57
N VAL A 110 17.06 12.69 -6.36
CA VAL A 110 17.12 11.23 -6.30
C VAL A 110 18.43 10.81 -5.65
N LEU A 111 18.30 9.94 -4.64
CA LEU A 111 19.39 9.39 -3.86
C LEU A 111 19.44 7.88 -4.07
N GLY A 112 20.63 7.34 -4.34
CA GLY A 112 20.88 5.91 -4.20
C GLY A 112 20.86 5.48 -2.73
N ILE A 113 20.78 4.18 -2.47
CA ILE A 113 20.85 3.63 -1.10
C ILE A 113 22.20 3.87 -0.42
N ASP A 114 23.25 4.13 -1.22
CA ASP A 114 24.56 4.59 -0.77
C ASP A 114 24.58 6.08 -0.34
N GLY A 115 23.45 6.77 -0.47
CA GLY A 115 23.29 8.19 -0.16
C GLY A 115 23.83 9.13 -1.24
N LYS A 116 24.32 8.60 -2.37
CA LYS A 116 24.80 9.41 -3.48
C LYS A 116 23.63 10.05 -4.22
N VAL A 117 23.81 11.31 -4.62
CA VAL A 117 22.83 12.00 -5.48
C VAL A 117 23.00 11.48 -6.90
N ASN A 118 21.98 10.76 -7.40
CA ASN A 118 21.96 10.28 -8.78
C ASN A 118 21.48 11.38 -9.72
N ASP A 119 20.39 12.04 -9.36
CA ASP A 119 19.78 13.08 -10.19
C ASP A 119 19.22 14.22 -9.34
N GLN A 120 19.26 15.43 -9.88
CA GLN A 120 18.63 16.61 -9.28
C GLN A 120 17.98 17.46 -10.38
N LEU A 121 16.67 17.61 -10.28
CA LEU A 121 15.80 18.15 -11.33
C LEU A 121 14.79 19.13 -10.75
N GLN A 122 14.15 19.89 -11.61
CA GLN A 122 13.01 20.73 -11.25
C GLN A 122 11.85 20.45 -12.21
N TYR A 123 10.67 20.22 -11.65
CA TYR A 123 9.47 19.97 -12.42
C TYR A 123 8.41 21.02 -12.14
N THR A 124 7.98 21.72 -13.18
CA THR A 124 6.84 22.64 -13.12
C THR A 124 5.54 21.86 -12.90
N ASN A 125 4.42 22.56 -12.77
CA ASN A 125 3.11 21.90 -12.79
C ASN A 125 2.90 21.11 -14.11
N GLY A 126 2.33 19.92 -14.01
CA GLY A 126 2.09 19.00 -15.12
C GLY A 126 2.74 17.62 -14.92
N THR A 127 2.59 16.78 -15.93
CA THR A 127 3.15 15.42 -15.96
C THR A 127 4.52 15.43 -16.62
N HIS A 128 5.52 14.89 -15.92
CA HIS A 128 6.90 14.82 -16.36
C HIS A 128 7.38 13.39 -16.36
N SER A 129 8.31 13.09 -17.26
CA SER A 129 8.92 11.78 -17.35
C SER A 129 10.41 11.85 -17.08
N LEU A 130 10.86 10.92 -16.23
CA LEU A 130 12.24 10.66 -15.91
C LEU A 130 12.68 9.33 -16.53
N ASP A 131 13.72 9.37 -17.34
CA ASP A 131 14.39 8.17 -17.84
C ASP A 131 15.33 7.64 -16.75
N ILE A 132 15.11 6.39 -16.35
CA ILE A 132 15.88 5.67 -15.33
C ILE A 132 16.55 4.42 -15.90
N SER A 133 16.59 4.28 -17.23
CA SER A 133 17.17 3.13 -17.92
C SER A 133 18.65 2.92 -17.61
N SER A 134 19.38 4.00 -17.33
CA SER A 134 20.80 3.99 -16.99
C SER A 134 21.07 3.66 -15.51
N TRP A 135 20.04 3.63 -14.67
CA TRP A 135 20.18 3.35 -13.24
C TRP A 135 20.37 1.86 -12.99
N ILE A 136 21.25 1.52 -12.06
CA ILE A 136 21.48 0.14 -11.62
C ILE A 136 20.23 -0.36 -10.87
N ALA A 137 19.86 -1.63 -11.06
CA ALA A 137 18.78 -2.27 -10.31
C ALA A 137 19.01 -2.17 -8.79
N GLY A 138 17.99 -1.77 -8.05
CA GLY A 138 18.08 -1.49 -6.62
C GLY A 138 17.01 -0.55 -6.09
N THR A 139 17.22 -0.09 -4.86
CA THR A 139 16.31 0.86 -4.19
C THR A 139 16.85 2.28 -4.25
N TYR A 140 16.00 3.22 -4.64
CA TYR A 140 16.30 4.65 -4.66
C TYR A 140 15.32 5.42 -3.79
N ILE A 141 15.75 6.57 -3.30
CA ILE A 141 14.92 7.50 -2.53
C ILE A 141 14.78 8.78 -3.35
N MET A 142 13.55 9.10 -3.77
CA MET A 142 13.23 10.36 -4.42
C MET A 142 12.61 11.32 -3.42
N GLN A 143 13.30 12.43 -3.18
CA GLN A 143 12.86 13.52 -2.32
C GLN A 143 12.33 14.67 -3.18
N LEU A 144 11.14 15.14 -2.84
CA LEU A 144 10.41 16.23 -3.49
C LEU A 144 10.32 17.37 -2.49
N VAL A 145 10.78 18.55 -2.88
CA VAL A 145 10.80 19.73 -2.01
C VAL A 145 10.07 20.87 -2.70
N LYS A 146 9.07 21.42 -2.02
CA LYS A 146 8.37 22.66 -2.41
C LYS A 146 8.35 23.58 -1.19
N ASN A 147 9.07 24.68 -1.24
CA ASN A 147 9.23 25.59 -0.09
C ASN A 147 9.75 24.82 1.15
N SER A 148 8.93 24.67 2.20
CA SER A 148 9.23 23.89 3.40
C SER A 148 8.53 22.53 3.46
N GLU A 149 7.76 22.19 2.43
CA GLU A 149 7.07 20.90 2.30
C GLU A 149 7.99 19.88 1.65
N VAL A 150 8.08 18.69 2.26
CA VAL A 150 8.92 17.60 1.77
C VAL A 150 8.08 16.35 1.65
N LYS A 151 8.19 15.65 0.52
CA LYS A 151 7.62 14.32 0.31
C LYS A 151 8.66 13.39 -0.26
N THR A 152 8.68 12.16 0.24
CA THR A 152 9.69 11.18 -0.12
C THR A 152 9.03 9.91 -0.66
N TYR A 153 9.54 9.42 -1.78
CA TYR A 153 9.14 8.16 -2.39
C TYR A 153 10.30 7.18 -2.38
N LYS A 154 10.03 5.94 -1.97
CA LYS A 154 10.93 4.80 -2.20
C LYS A 154 10.64 4.26 -3.59
N ILE A 155 11.66 4.13 -4.44
CA ILE A 155 11.54 3.59 -5.80
C ILE A 155 12.24 2.23 -5.85
N GLU A 156 11.55 1.23 -6.36
CA GLU A 156 12.10 -0.10 -6.63
C GLU A 156 12.40 -0.23 -8.13
N LYS A 157 13.70 -0.26 -8.49
CA LYS A 157 14.20 -0.40 -9.86
C LYS A 157 14.65 -1.85 -10.09
N TYR A 158 14.13 -2.49 -11.14
CA TYR A 158 14.53 -3.82 -11.58
C TYR A 158 15.23 -3.80 -12.94
#